data_AF-A0A8J6Y3Q0-F1
#
_entry.id   AF-A0A8J6Y3Q0-F1
#
_cell.length_a   1.000
_cell.length_b   1.000
_cell.length_c   1.000
_cell.angle_alpha   90.00
_cell.angle_beta   90.00
_cell.angle_gamma   90.00
#
_symmetry.space_group_name_H-M   'P 1'
#
loop_
_entity.id
_entity.type
_entity.pdbx_description
1 polymer ?
#
loop_
_entity_poly.entity_id
_entity_poly.type
_entity_poly.pdbx_seq_one_letter_code
_entity_poly.pdbx_strand_id
1 'polypeptide(L)'
;MVEAELLVTVGSVCHHYFAGFGGGPKMVFPGAGGYEEIQANHARVLRNIGGEFERHPGCEPGALEGNPVAEEIMRAADLRPPDCAICLVEGREGGVAWAGAGPWRVAFRAAVERVRGWFEAAEAPFDLMVASGGGMPSDATLIQGHKGLDAACRFLAPGGEILYVAALDEGLGSEEMRVFVDDPRPEMIIERLSREWIQYGHTTLRLVEKTTRHRVRLFSHLDPSLAQRLGFEPVADPDAVVDGWRNEHPGASVGVMPGAAVYPASPEAIRY
;
A
#
# COMPACT_ATOMS: atom_id res chain seq x y z
N MET A 1 -20.09 10.73 -16.60
CA MET A 1 -19.97 9.26 -16.69
C MET A 1 -21.33 8.59 -16.92
N VAL A 2 -22.35 8.85 -16.09
CA VAL A 2 -23.67 8.19 -16.17
C VAL A 2 -24.37 8.44 -17.51
N GLU A 3 -24.32 9.67 -18.03
CA GLU A 3 -24.96 10.05 -19.30
C GLU A 3 -24.13 9.69 -20.56
N ALA A 4 -22.95 9.06 -20.39
CA ALA A 4 -22.08 8.77 -21.52
C ALA A 4 -22.65 7.63 -22.39
N GLU A 5 -22.75 7.88 -23.69
CA GLU A 5 -23.15 6.88 -24.70
C GLU A 5 -22.11 5.76 -24.85
N LEU A 6 -20.84 6.07 -24.61
CA LEU A 6 -19.73 5.14 -24.59
C LEU A 6 -18.79 5.47 -23.43
N LEU A 7 -18.55 4.49 -22.57
CA LEU A 7 -17.64 4.60 -21.43
C LEU A 7 -16.46 3.65 -21.62
N VAL A 8 -15.27 4.22 -21.82
CA VAL A 8 -14.01 3.47 -21.86
C VAL A 8 -13.17 3.84 -20.65
N THR A 9 -12.64 2.84 -19.95
CA THR A 9 -11.71 3.05 -18.84
C THR A 9 -10.31 2.59 -19.22
N VAL A 10 -9.28 3.31 -18.75
CA VAL A 10 -7.87 2.96 -18.96
C VAL A 10 -7.15 3.12 -17.62
N GLY A 11 -6.47 2.08 -17.16
CA GLY A 11 -5.75 2.17 -15.88
C GLY A 11 -4.72 1.08 -15.67
N SER A 12 -3.65 1.44 -14.95
CA SER A 12 -2.62 0.50 -14.49
C SER A 12 -3.13 -0.31 -13.30
N VAL A 13 -2.92 -1.63 -13.34
CA VAL A 13 -3.27 -2.58 -12.29
C VAL A 13 -1.99 -2.95 -11.55
N CYS A 14 -2.00 -2.71 -10.24
CA CYS A 14 -0.93 -3.04 -9.31
C CYS A 14 -1.55 -3.39 -7.94
N HIS A 15 -0.79 -3.92 -6.99
CA HIS A 15 -1.29 -4.09 -5.63
C HIS A 15 -1.65 -2.74 -4.99
N HIS A 16 -2.61 -2.76 -4.07
CA HIS A 16 -3.02 -1.59 -3.30
C HIS A 16 -3.12 -1.94 -1.82
N TYR A 17 -2.48 -1.14 -0.95
CA TYR A 17 -2.19 -1.50 0.44
C TYR A 17 -3.39 -1.88 1.32
N PHE A 18 -4.64 -1.56 0.93
CA PHE A 18 -5.85 -1.99 1.65
C PHE A 18 -7.02 -2.45 0.77
N ALA A 19 -6.95 -2.25 -0.54
CA ALA A 19 -8.08 -2.48 -1.44
C ALA A 19 -7.86 -3.69 -2.35
N GLY A 20 -6.88 -4.54 -2.01
CA GLY A 20 -6.38 -5.59 -2.89
C GLY A 20 -5.51 -5.03 -4.00
N PHE A 21 -6.15 -4.44 -5.01
CA PHE A 21 -5.51 -3.95 -6.23
C PHE A 21 -5.95 -2.52 -6.62
N GLY A 22 -5.11 -1.88 -7.41
CA GLY A 22 -5.36 -0.66 -8.19
C GLY A 22 -6.00 -0.98 -9.55
N GLY A 23 -6.33 0.06 -10.33
CA GLY A 23 -6.82 -0.09 -11.70
C GLY A 23 -8.18 -0.77 -11.85
N GLY A 24 -8.52 -1.16 -13.08
CA GLY A 24 -9.76 -1.86 -13.42
C GLY A 24 -11.02 -1.15 -12.90
N PRO A 25 -11.80 -1.77 -11.98
CA PRO A 25 -13.03 -1.18 -11.45
C PRO A 25 -12.80 0.16 -10.74
N LYS A 26 -11.57 0.43 -10.25
CA LYS A 26 -11.23 1.72 -9.64
C LYS A 26 -11.31 2.91 -10.58
N MET A 27 -11.26 2.68 -11.89
CA MET A 27 -11.47 3.74 -12.87
C MET A 27 -12.91 4.24 -12.90
N VAL A 28 -13.86 3.42 -12.45
CA VAL A 28 -15.26 3.81 -12.26
C VAL A 28 -15.43 4.36 -10.85
N PHE A 29 -15.13 3.56 -9.82
CA PHE A 29 -15.23 3.97 -8.42
C PHE A 29 -14.01 3.47 -7.64
N PRO A 30 -13.22 4.34 -7.00
CA PRO A 30 -13.51 5.74 -6.69
C PRO A 30 -13.21 6.75 -7.82
N GLY A 31 -12.64 6.33 -8.96
CA GLY A 31 -12.09 7.25 -9.97
C GLY A 31 -13.04 8.32 -10.53
N ALA A 32 -14.33 8.05 -10.56
CA ALA A 32 -15.39 9.01 -10.92
C ALA A 32 -16.53 9.04 -9.87
N GLY A 33 -16.23 8.64 -8.62
CA GLY A 33 -17.18 8.63 -7.51
C GLY A 33 -17.36 10.00 -6.85
N GLY A 34 -18.48 10.17 -6.13
CA GLY A 34 -18.68 11.32 -5.26
C GLY A 34 -17.79 11.23 -4.02
N TYR A 35 -17.35 12.39 -3.50
CA TYR A 35 -16.45 12.45 -2.36
C TYR A 35 -17.00 11.73 -1.13
N GLU A 36 -18.29 11.91 -0.81
CA GLU A 36 -18.93 11.29 0.35
C GLU A 36 -18.97 9.76 0.23
N GLU A 37 -19.30 9.22 -0.94
CA GLU A 37 -19.31 7.78 -1.19
C GLU A 37 -17.90 7.20 -1.14
N ILE A 38 -16.91 7.93 -1.65
CA ILE A 38 -15.50 7.55 -1.58
C ILE A 38 -15.11 7.43 -0.10
N GLN A 39 -15.36 8.44 0.72
CA GLN A 39 -15.03 8.40 2.14
C GLN A 39 -15.77 7.28 2.86
N ALA A 40 -17.06 7.07 2.57
CA ALA A 40 -17.84 5.97 3.14
C ALA A 40 -17.29 4.59 2.75
N ASN A 41 -16.81 4.40 1.52
CA ASN A 41 -16.15 3.16 1.11
C ASN A 41 -14.83 2.96 1.85
N HIS A 42 -13.99 3.98 1.90
CA HIS A 42 -12.69 3.89 2.55
C HIS A 42 -12.83 3.62 4.06
N ALA A 43 -13.86 4.16 4.72
CA ALA A 43 -14.16 3.89 6.11
C ALA A 43 -14.41 2.40 6.43
N ARG A 44 -14.75 1.57 5.42
CA ARG A 44 -14.91 0.11 5.58
C ARG A 44 -13.61 -0.62 5.92
N VAL A 45 -12.44 0.05 5.88
CA VAL A 45 -11.21 -0.52 6.45
C VAL A 45 -11.25 -0.62 7.96
N LEU A 46 -12.20 0.05 8.63
CA LEU A 46 -12.51 -0.20 10.02
C LEU A 46 -13.79 -1.03 10.13
N ARG A 47 -13.82 -1.89 11.15
CA ARG A 47 -15.00 -2.64 11.56
C ARG A 47 -15.30 -2.40 13.03
N ASN A 48 -16.57 -2.43 13.38
CA ASN A 48 -17.01 -2.36 14.78
C ASN A 48 -17.30 -3.79 15.27
N ILE A 49 -16.60 -4.21 16.32
CA ILE A 49 -16.80 -5.48 17.00
C ILE A 49 -17.19 -5.17 18.45
N GLY A 50 -18.46 -5.35 18.79
CA GLY A 50 -18.94 -5.20 20.17
C GLY A 50 -18.81 -3.78 20.74
N GLY A 51 -18.79 -2.75 19.89
CA GLY A 51 -18.60 -1.35 20.31
C GLY A 51 -17.17 -0.84 20.16
N GLU A 52 -16.20 -1.73 19.92
CA GLU A 52 -14.80 -1.36 19.68
C GLU A 52 -14.51 -1.36 18.18
N PHE A 53 -13.78 -0.35 17.73
CA PHE A 53 -13.33 -0.27 16.33
C PHE A 53 -11.94 -0.86 16.18
N GLU A 54 -11.76 -1.63 15.11
CA GLU A 54 -10.45 -2.15 14.72
C GLU A 54 -10.34 -2.21 13.20
N ARG A 55 -9.12 -2.39 12.69
CA ARG A 55 -8.90 -2.55 11.25
C ARG A 55 -9.46 -3.88 10.75
N HIS A 56 -10.19 -3.84 9.65
CA HIS A 56 -10.71 -5.03 9.01
C HIS A 56 -9.55 -5.90 8.46
N PRO A 57 -9.44 -7.17 8.87
CA PRO A 57 -8.29 -8.02 8.50
C PRO A 57 -8.26 -8.37 7.01
N GLY A 58 -9.41 -8.31 6.33
CA GLY A 58 -9.49 -8.51 4.87
C GLY A 58 -9.02 -7.31 4.04
N CYS A 59 -8.83 -6.12 4.64
CA CYS A 59 -8.36 -4.94 3.92
C CYS A 59 -6.83 -4.95 3.78
N GLU A 60 -6.35 -5.83 2.90
CA GLU A 60 -4.94 -6.09 2.65
C GLU A 60 -4.61 -6.01 1.14
N PRO A 61 -3.35 -5.77 0.74
CA PRO A 61 -2.94 -5.86 -0.64
C PRO A 61 -3.09 -7.30 -1.15
N GLY A 62 -3.50 -7.42 -2.41
CA GLY A 62 -3.81 -8.71 -3.02
C GLY A 62 -5.16 -9.32 -2.61
N ALA A 63 -5.86 -8.82 -1.59
CA ALA A 63 -7.14 -9.37 -1.15
C ALA A 63 -8.33 -8.70 -1.85
N LEU A 64 -9.05 -9.46 -2.69
CA LEU A 64 -10.30 -9.01 -3.33
C LEU A 64 -11.55 -9.61 -2.65
N GLU A 65 -11.50 -10.89 -2.29
CA GLU A 65 -12.56 -11.59 -1.58
C GLU A 65 -12.39 -11.41 -0.06
N GLY A 66 -13.48 -11.14 0.67
CA GLY A 66 -13.45 -10.83 2.09
C GLY A 66 -12.90 -9.42 2.40
N ASN A 67 -12.61 -8.62 1.38
CA ASN A 67 -12.17 -7.24 1.49
C ASN A 67 -13.38 -6.32 1.26
N PRO A 68 -13.99 -5.73 2.31
CA PRO A 68 -15.22 -4.95 2.16
C PRO A 68 -15.04 -3.70 1.29
N VAL A 69 -13.83 -3.14 1.21
CA VAL A 69 -13.52 -2.01 0.33
C VAL A 69 -13.48 -2.45 -1.14
N ALA A 70 -12.81 -3.57 -1.42
CA ALA A 70 -12.69 -4.07 -2.79
C ALA A 70 -14.03 -4.59 -3.32
N GLU A 71 -14.82 -5.25 -2.47
CA GLU A 71 -16.16 -5.73 -2.80
C GLU A 71 -17.11 -4.58 -3.17
N GLU A 72 -17.09 -3.49 -2.41
CA GLU A 72 -17.88 -2.30 -2.73
C GLU A 72 -17.40 -1.63 -4.03
N ILE A 73 -16.08 -1.56 -4.26
CA ILE A 73 -15.53 -1.06 -5.53
C ILE A 73 -16.04 -1.87 -6.72
N MET A 74 -16.02 -3.20 -6.61
CA MET A 74 -16.53 -4.08 -7.66
C MET A 74 -18.04 -3.92 -7.87
N ARG A 75 -18.81 -3.80 -6.79
CA ARG A 75 -20.27 -3.55 -6.85
C ARG A 75 -20.57 -2.20 -7.52
N ALA A 76 -19.86 -1.15 -7.13
CA ALA A 76 -20.05 0.19 -7.70
C ALA A 76 -19.71 0.21 -9.21
N ALA A 77 -18.69 -0.52 -9.63
CA ALA A 77 -18.36 -0.68 -11.04
C ALA A 77 -19.46 -1.40 -11.85
N ASP A 78 -20.27 -2.27 -11.23
CA ASP A 78 -21.42 -2.91 -11.90
C ASP A 78 -22.61 -1.96 -12.09
N LEU A 79 -22.69 -0.84 -11.35
CA LEU A 79 -23.79 0.12 -11.52
C LEU A 79 -23.73 0.83 -12.87
N ARG A 80 -22.51 1.14 -13.34
CA ARG A 80 -22.24 1.57 -14.72
C ARG A 80 -20.97 0.86 -15.22
N PRO A 81 -21.11 -0.39 -15.72
CA PRO A 81 -19.98 -1.10 -16.29
C PRO A 81 -19.45 -0.31 -17.49
N PRO A 82 -18.12 -0.15 -17.64
CA PRO A 82 -17.56 0.43 -18.85
C PRO A 82 -17.82 -0.50 -20.03
N ASP A 83 -18.09 0.10 -21.18
CA ASP A 83 -18.31 -0.58 -22.46
C ASP A 83 -17.03 -1.27 -22.95
N CYS A 84 -15.86 -0.72 -22.58
CA CYS A 84 -14.56 -1.37 -22.71
C CYS A 84 -13.62 -0.92 -21.59
N ALA A 85 -12.99 -1.86 -20.89
CA ALA A 85 -11.94 -1.57 -19.93
C ALA A 85 -10.59 -1.99 -20.48
N ILE A 86 -9.62 -1.08 -20.47
CA ILE A 86 -8.22 -1.31 -20.83
C ILE A 86 -7.41 -1.35 -19.53
N CYS A 87 -6.98 -2.55 -19.15
CA CYS A 87 -6.13 -2.78 -17.99
C CYS A 87 -4.68 -2.93 -18.43
N LEU A 88 -3.80 -2.12 -17.85
CA LEU A 88 -2.37 -2.13 -18.13
C LEU A 88 -1.63 -2.72 -16.93
N VAL A 89 -0.51 -3.41 -17.18
CA VAL A 89 0.45 -3.80 -16.13
C VAL A 89 1.82 -3.29 -16.54
N GLU A 90 2.42 -2.50 -15.68
CA GLU A 90 3.74 -1.92 -15.90
C GLU A 90 4.84 -2.96 -15.74
N GLY A 91 5.87 -2.83 -16.56
CA GLY A 91 7.10 -3.59 -16.45
C GLY A 91 8.14 -2.88 -15.58
N ARG A 92 9.30 -3.52 -15.41
CA ARG A 92 10.41 -3.02 -14.60
C ARG A 92 10.91 -1.62 -14.99
N GLU A 93 10.79 -1.24 -16.27
CA GLU A 93 11.25 0.05 -16.79
C GLU A 93 10.15 1.14 -16.80
N GLY A 94 9.01 0.91 -16.12
CA GLY A 94 7.89 1.85 -16.04
C GLY A 94 7.03 1.94 -17.32
N GLY A 95 7.39 1.21 -18.37
CA GLY A 95 6.58 1.05 -19.58
C GLY A 95 5.49 -0.02 -19.43
N VAL A 96 4.50 0.00 -20.32
CA VAL A 96 3.46 -1.05 -20.38
C VAL A 96 4.10 -2.36 -20.83
N ALA A 97 4.09 -3.38 -19.96
CA ALA A 97 4.59 -4.72 -20.27
C ALA A 97 3.47 -5.71 -20.61
N TRP A 98 2.25 -5.43 -20.18
CA TRP A 98 1.05 -6.18 -20.56
C TRP A 98 -0.16 -5.26 -20.64
N ALA A 99 -1.07 -5.57 -21.56
CA ALA A 99 -2.35 -4.90 -21.69
C ALA A 99 -3.44 -5.92 -22.01
N GLY A 100 -4.63 -5.71 -21.44
CA GLY A 100 -5.85 -6.45 -21.75
C GLY A 100 -7.01 -5.49 -21.92
N ALA A 101 -7.89 -5.77 -22.90
CA ALA A 101 -9.05 -4.95 -23.20
C ALA A 101 -10.32 -5.80 -23.32
N GLY A 102 -11.46 -5.25 -22.90
CA GLY A 102 -12.77 -5.91 -23.05
C GLY A 102 -13.69 -5.69 -21.84
N PRO A 103 -14.59 -6.64 -21.52
CA PRO A 103 -15.42 -6.57 -20.33
C PRO A 103 -14.57 -6.43 -19.06
N TRP A 104 -14.92 -5.47 -18.20
CA TRP A 104 -14.04 -5.05 -17.10
C TRP A 104 -13.64 -6.18 -16.16
N ARG A 105 -14.55 -7.11 -15.84
CA ARG A 105 -14.27 -8.26 -14.96
C ARG A 105 -13.22 -9.19 -15.58
N VAL A 106 -13.29 -9.41 -16.89
CA VAL A 106 -12.39 -10.30 -17.62
C VAL A 106 -11.01 -9.64 -17.75
N ALA A 107 -10.96 -8.39 -18.22
CA ALA A 107 -9.71 -7.65 -18.38
C ALA A 107 -8.99 -7.44 -17.04
N PHE A 108 -9.73 -7.07 -15.99
CA PHE A 108 -9.18 -6.87 -14.65
C PHE A 108 -8.67 -8.18 -14.04
N ARG A 109 -9.40 -9.29 -14.16
CA ARG A 109 -8.94 -10.59 -13.66
C ARG A 109 -7.63 -11.02 -14.33
N ALA A 110 -7.56 -10.92 -15.66
CA ALA A 110 -6.34 -11.25 -16.39
C ALA A 110 -5.16 -10.35 -15.98
N ALA A 111 -5.40 -9.06 -15.73
CA ALA A 111 -4.39 -8.14 -15.22
C ALA A 111 -3.91 -8.53 -13.82
N VAL A 112 -4.84 -8.85 -12.91
CA VAL A 112 -4.53 -9.32 -11.55
C VAL A 112 -3.68 -10.58 -11.59
N GLU A 113 -4.02 -11.56 -12.44
CA GLU A 113 -3.20 -12.78 -12.61
C GLU A 113 -1.76 -12.46 -13.04
N ARG A 114 -1.57 -11.48 -13.93
CA ARG A 114 -0.23 -11.01 -14.33
C ARG A 114 0.49 -10.33 -13.18
N VAL A 115 -0.19 -9.45 -12.46
CA VAL A 115 0.38 -8.75 -11.30
C VAL A 115 0.82 -9.74 -10.23
N ARG A 116 0.00 -10.76 -9.93
CA ARG A 116 0.39 -11.84 -9.00
C ARG A 116 1.63 -12.58 -9.49
N GLY A 117 1.64 -13.00 -10.75
CA GLY A 117 2.76 -13.76 -11.31
C GLY A 117 4.08 -12.98 -11.41
N TRP A 118 4.03 -11.65 -11.41
CA TRP A 118 5.22 -10.79 -11.59
C TRP A 118 5.68 -10.08 -10.31
N PHE A 119 4.76 -9.76 -9.41
CA PHE A 119 5.02 -8.94 -8.23
C PHE A 119 4.68 -9.66 -6.92
N GLU A 120 4.45 -10.98 -6.95
CA GLU A 120 4.40 -11.80 -5.74
C GLU A 120 5.58 -12.79 -5.65
N ALA A 121 6.18 -12.90 -4.46
CA ALA A 121 7.34 -13.76 -4.20
C ALA A 121 7.10 -14.69 -3.00
N ALA A 122 7.64 -15.91 -3.06
CA ALA A 122 7.49 -16.92 -2.01
C ALA A 122 8.59 -16.86 -0.92
N GLU A 123 9.65 -16.09 -1.13
CA GLU A 123 10.79 -16.01 -0.23
C GLU A 123 10.51 -15.02 0.92
N ALA A 124 10.01 -15.53 2.04
CA ALA A 124 9.82 -14.82 3.31
C ALA A 124 9.76 -15.84 4.46
N PRO A 125 10.08 -15.47 5.71
CA PRO A 125 10.52 -14.14 6.17
C PRO A 125 12.06 -13.96 6.20
N PHE A 126 12.52 -12.71 6.20
CA PHE A 126 13.93 -12.29 6.40
C PHE A 126 14.12 -11.61 7.76
N ASP A 127 15.32 -11.77 8.35
CA ASP A 127 15.67 -11.11 9.61
C ASP A 127 15.92 -9.60 9.42
N LEU A 128 16.56 -9.26 8.30
CA LEU A 128 16.95 -7.91 7.92
C LEU A 128 16.45 -7.59 6.51
N MET A 129 16.19 -6.31 6.23
CA MET A 129 15.76 -5.90 4.90
C MET A 129 16.31 -4.55 4.47
N VAL A 130 16.74 -4.42 3.22
CA VAL A 130 17.01 -3.13 2.58
C VAL A 130 15.92 -2.88 1.55
N ALA A 131 15.22 -1.75 1.62
CA ALA A 131 14.19 -1.43 0.64
C ALA A 131 14.25 0.04 0.20
N SER A 132 13.89 0.27 -1.07
CA SER A 132 13.74 1.59 -1.65
C SER A 132 12.25 2.01 -1.71
N GLY A 133 11.98 3.30 -1.59
CA GLY A 133 10.67 3.88 -1.90
C GLY A 133 10.35 3.99 -3.39
N GLY A 134 11.30 3.64 -4.27
CA GLY A 134 11.11 3.61 -5.71
C GLY A 134 11.50 4.89 -6.45
N GLY A 135 11.99 5.92 -5.74
CA GLY A 135 12.36 7.21 -6.32
C GLY A 135 11.15 8.02 -6.80
N MET A 136 11.41 9.21 -7.35
CA MET A 136 10.36 10.11 -7.80
C MET A 136 9.58 9.49 -8.99
N PRO A 137 8.23 9.51 -8.98
CA PRO A 137 7.34 10.16 -8.00
C PRO A 137 6.87 9.28 -6.83
N SER A 138 7.25 8.01 -6.79
CA SER A 138 6.75 7.01 -5.82
C SER A 138 7.16 7.29 -4.37
N ASP A 139 8.26 8.00 -4.13
CA ASP A 139 8.73 8.36 -2.80
C ASP A 139 8.78 9.87 -2.53
N ALA A 140 8.06 10.67 -3.31
CA ALA A 140 8.04 12.13 -3.12
C ALA A 140 7.43 12.54 -1.77
N THR A 141 6.36 11.85 -1.34
CA THR A 141 5.65 12.13 -0.08
C THR A 141 5.59 10.88 0.79
N LEU A 142 5.38 11.05 2.09
CA LEU A 142 5.13 9.96 3.03
C LEU A 142 3.87 9.15 2.64
N ILE A 143 2.84 9.81 2.09
CA ILE A 143 1.64 9.13 1.58
C ILE A 143 1.94 8.15 0.43
N GLN A 144 2.89 8.44 -0.45
CA GLN A 144 3.26 7.47 -1.50
C GLN A 144 4.35 6.53 -1.01
N GLY A 145 5.37 7.07 -0.37
CA GLY A 145 6.53 6.34 0.14
C GLY A 145 6.16 5.27 1.16
N HIS A 146 5.10 5.40 1.95
CA HIS A 146 4.73 4.33 2.89
C HIS A 146 4.33 3.02 2.22
N LYS A 147 3.90 3.03 0.95
CA LYS A 147 3.44 1.81 0.26
C LYS A 147 4.59 0.82 0.03
N GLY A 148 5.76 1.35 -0.35
CA GLY A 148 6.98 0.56 -0.48
C GLY A 148 7.41 -0.04 0.86
N LEU A 149 7.34 0.76 1.93
CA LEU A 149 7.60 0.29 3.29
C LEU A 149 6.60 -0.79 3.74
N ASP A 150 5.29 -0.59 3.51
CA ASP A 150 4.26 -1.59 3.86
C ASP A 150 4.51 -2.91 3.14
N ALA A 151 4.89 -2.85 1.85
CA ALA A 151 5.23 -4.01 1.06
C ALA A 151 6.48 -4.71 1.61
N ALA A 152 7.55 -3.96 1.86
CA ALA A 152 8.81 -4.48 2.38
C ALA A 152 8.64 -5.15 3.75
N CYS A 153 7.97 -4.50 4.71
CA CYS A 153 7.77 -5.05 6.04
C CYS A 153 7.00 -6.39 6.06
N ARG A 154 6.29 -6.76 5.00
CA ARG A 154 5.61 -8.06 4.92
C ARG A 154 6.57 -9.23 4.70
N PHE A 155 7.79 -8.94 4.27
CA PHE A 155 8.86 -9.92 4.13
C PHE A 155 9.71 -10.06 5.40
N LEU A 156 9.52 -9.21 6.41
CA LEU A 156 10.30 -9.28 7.65
C LEU A 156 9.75 -10.34 8.62
N ALA A 157 10.67 -11.01 9.32
CA ALA A 157 10.35 -11.78 10.50
C ALA A 157 9.82 -10.87 11.62
N PRO A 158 9.05 -11.39 12.60
CA PRO A 158 8.62 -10.60 13.75
C PRO A 158 9.80 -9.96 14.46
N GLY A 159 9.77 -8.63 14.64
CA GLY A 159 10.87 -7.88 15.25
C GLY A 159 12.07 -7.61 14.32
N GLY A 160 12.02 -8.01 13.05
CA GLY A 160 13.09 -7.76 12.07
C GLY A 160 13.36 -6.27 11.84
N GLU A 161 14.55 -5.96 11.35
CA GLU A 161 15.02 -4.59 11.10
C GLU A 161 15.04 -4.29 9.59
N ILE A 162 14.67 -3.07 9.22
CA ILE A 162 14.68 -2.61 7.84
C ILE A 162 15.40 -1.26 7.70
N LEU A 163 16.30 -1.19 6.72
CA LEU A 163 16.84 0.05 6.18
C LEU A 163 15.97 0.48 5.01
N TYR A 164 15.17 1.52 5.25
CA TYR A 164 14.30 2.10 4.25
C TYR A 164 14.91 3.38 3.67
N VAL A 165 15.06 3.40 2.36
CA VAL A 165 15.68 4.49 1.60
C VAL A 165 14.60 5.14 0.74
N ALA A 166 14.18 6.35 1.09
CA ALA A 166 13.12 7.09 0.40
C ALA A 166 13.37 8.59 0.52
N ALA A 167 13.29 9.36 -0.57
CA ALA A 167 13.61 10.79 -0.53
C ALA A 167 12.67 11.59 0.38
N LEU A 168 11.35 11.45 0.19
CA LEU A 168 10.30 12.10 0.98
C LEU A 168 10.38 13.64 1.00
N ASP A 169 10.87 14.23 -0.09
CA ASP A 169 11.13 15.67 -0.24
C ASP A 169 9.89 16.55 -0.04
N GLU A 170 8.70 16.03 -0.36
CA GLU A 170 7.43 16.74 -0.24
C GLU A 170 6.72 16.47 1.10
N GLY A 171 7.43 15.88 2.07
CA GLY A 171 6.97 15.69 3.43
C GLY A 171 5.75 14.77 3.54
N LEU A 172 4.73 15.18 4.29
CA LEU A 172 3.54 14.36 4.53
C LEU A 172 2.77 14.05 3.24
N GLY A 173 2.70 15.00 2.32
CA GLY A 173 1.87 14.96 1.10
C GLY A 173 0.43 15.45 1.27
N SER A 174 -0.07 15.57 2.51
CA SER A 174 -1.34 16.23 2.82
C SER A 174 -1.34 16.76 4.24
N GLU A 175 -1.83 17.98 4.45
CA GLU A 175 -1.96 18.57 5.79
C GLU A 175 -3.02 17.87 6.64
N GLU A 176 -4.00 17.20 6.01
CA GLU A 176 -4.99 16.37 6.73
C GLU A 176 -4.33 15.18 7.48
N MET A 177 -3.10 14.81 7.11
CA MET A 177 -2.32 13.81 7.84
C MET A 177 -1.77 14.34 9.17
N ARG A 178 -1.59 15.66 9.32
CA ARG A 178 -0.92 16.30 10.46
C ARG A 178 -1.51 15.88 11.80
N VAL A 179 -2.83 15.90 11.93
CA VAL A 179 -3.51 15.58 13.19
C VAL A 179 -3.23 14.17 13.69
N PHE A 180 -2.94 13.23 12.78
CA PHE A 180 -2.57 11.86 13.12
C PHE A 180 -1.07 11.70 13.40
N VAL A 181 -0.24 12.57 12.82
CA VAL A 181 1.20 12.61 13.10
C VAL A 181 1.49 13.25 14.46
N ASP A 182 0.66 14.22 14.86
CA ASP A 182 0.78 14.92 16.15
C ASP A 182 0.38 14.01 17.33
N ASP A 183 -0.55 13.07 17.13
CA ASP A 183 -0.88 11.99 18.09
C ASP A 183 -0.91 10.61 17.38
N PRO A 184 0.26 10.00 17.16
CA PRO A 184 0.41 8.82 16.32
C PRO A 184 0.02 7.50 17.01
N ARG A 185 -0.60 7.56 18.19
CA ARG A 185 -1.02 6.36 18.92
C ARG A 185 -2.13 5.62 18.15
N PRO A 186 -1.96 4.31 17.83
CA PRO A 186 -2.92 3.56 17.02
C PRO A 186 -4.37 3.65 17.53
N GLU A 187 -4.57 3.57 18.84
CA GLU A 187 -5.86 3.67 19.50
C GLU A 187 -6.53 5.04 19.27
N MET A 188 -5.75 6.13 19.31
CA MET A 188 -6.25 7.48 19.08
C MET A 188 -6.58 7.71 17.61
N ILE A 189 -5.75 7.19 16.70
CA ILE A 189 -6.01 7.25 15.26
C ILE A 189 -7.31 6.52 14.93
N ILE A 190 -7.49 5.29 15.44
CA ILE A 190 -8.71 4.49 15.21
C ILE A 190 -9.93 5.19 15.80
N GLU A 191 -9.85 5.70 17.03
CA GLU A 191 -10.95 6.44 17.66
C GLU A 191 -11.38 7.62 16.77
N ARG A 192 -10.41 8.41 16.30
CA ARG A 192 -10.68 9.58 15.46
C ARG A 192 -11.31 9.18 14.12
N LEU A 193 -10.76 8.17 13.46
CA LEU A 193 -11.28 7.63 12.20
C LEU A 193 -12.69 7.03 12.34
N SER A 194 -13.01 6.45 13.50
CA SER A 194 -14.35 5.90 13.76
C SER A 194 -15.45 6.96 13.84
N ARG A 195 -15.08 8.21 14.16
CA ARG A 195 -16.00 9.35 14.27
C ARG A 195 -16.08 10.12 12.95
N GLU A 196 -14.93 10.34 12.33
CA GLU A 196 -14.80 11.07 11.07
C GLU A 196 -13.70 10.43 10.23
N TRP A 197 -14.08 9.92 9.05
CA TRP A 197 -13.13 9.30 8.15
C TRP A 197 -12.22 10.34 7.48
N ILE A 198 -10.92 10.20 7.69
CA ILE A 198 -9.89 10.94 6.96
C ILE A 198 -8.89 9.93 6.42
N GLN A 199 -8.79 9.82 5.10
CA GLN A 199 -8.01 8.80 4.41
C GLN A 199 -6.57 8.68 4.95
N TYR A 200 -5.92 9.81 5.22
CA TYR A 200 -4.53 9.86 5.64
C TYR A 200 -4.31 9.44 7.10
N GLY A 201 -5.37 9.37 7.92
CA GLY A 201 -5.30 8.73 9.22
C GLY A 201 -5.04 7.23 9.08
N HIS A 202 -5.66 6.56 8.09
CA HIS A 202 -5.35 5.15 7.83
C HIS A 202 -3.92 4.96 7.34
N THR A 203 -3.42 5.85 6.47
CA THR A 203 -2.01 5.85 6.06
C THR A 203 -1.08 5.95 7.28
N THR A 204 -1.39 6.85 8.21
CA THR A 204 -0.62 7.02 9.45
C THR A 204 -0.70 5.78 10.34
N LEU A 205 -1.89 5.20 10.50
CA LEU A 205 -2.08 3.95 11.24
C LEU A 205 -1.21 2.83 10.66
N ARG A 206 -1.21 2.67 9.33
CA ARG A 206 -0.39 1.66 8.64
C ARG A 206 1.09 1.86 8.87
N LEU A 207 1.56 3.10 8.85
CA LEU A 207 2.96 3.45 9.15
C LEU A 207 3.33 3.04 10.58
N VAL A 208 2.55 3.47 11.57
CA VAL A 208 2.83 3.22 12.99
C VAL A 208 2.73 1.73 13.33
N GLU A 209 1.81 1.00 12.70
CA GLU A 209 1.76 -0.47 12.82
C GLU A 209 3.07 -1.14 12.41
N LYS A 210 3.79 -0.60 11.41
CA LYS A 210 5.09 -1.16 10.98
C LYS A 210 6.22 -0.76 11.90
N THR A 211 6.34 0.51 12.22
CA THR A 211 7.42 1.02 13.09
C THR A 211 7.30 0.53 14.53
N THR A 212 6.10 0.08 14.95
CA THR A 212 5.90 -0.59 16.24
C THR A 212 6.34 -2.06 16.21
N ARG A 213 6.18 -2.75 15.07
CA ARG A 213 6.48 -4.19 14.93
C ARG A 213 7.90 -4.48 14.49
N HIS A 214 8.52 -3.52 13.81
CA HIS A 214 9.82 -3.63 13.18
C HIS A 214 10.64 -2.41 13.50
N ARG A 215 11.96 -2.59 13.57
CA ARG A 215 12.89 -1.48 13.67
C ARG A 215 13.11 -0.90 12.28
N VAL A 216 12.75 0.37 12.07
CA VAL A 216 12.80 1.01 10.75
C VAL A 216 13.84 2.12 10.74
N ARG A 217 15.04 1.82 10.21
CA ARG A 217 16.08 2.81 9.91
C ARG A 217 15.67 3.58 8.66
N LEU A 218 15.52 4.89 8.75
CA LEU A 218 15.08 5.72 7.63
C LEU A 218 16.20 6.62 7.12
N PHE A 219 16.62 6.41 5.87
CA PHE A 219 17.44 7.36 5.14
C PHE A 219 16.54 8.17 4.21
N SER A 220 16.36 9.47 4.51
CA SER A 220 15.45 10.36 3.79
C SER A 220 15.79 11.83 4.02
N HIS A 221 15.13 12.73 3.28
CA HIS A 221 15.12 14.17 3.54
C HIS A 221 13.94 14.62 4.42
N LEU A 222 13.14 13.68 4.94
CA LEU A 222 12.07 13.98 5.88
C LEU A 222 12.64 14.59 7.17
N ASP A 223 11.93 15.55 7.75
CA ASP A 223 12.31 16.13 9.04
C ASP A 223 12.54 15.03 10.10
N PRO A 224 13.73 14.92 10.71
CA PRO A 224 14.05 13.83 11.63
C PRO A 224 13.12 13.76 12.84
N SER A 225 12.63 14.90 13.34
CA SER A 225 11.73 14.93 14.50
C SER A 225 10.33 14.41 14.14
N LEU A 226 9.86 14.67 12.92
CA LEU A 226 8.64 14.12 12.37
C LEU A 226 8.77 12.61 12.14
N ALA A 227 9.90 12.16 11.56
CA ALA A 227 10.18 10.74 11.38
C ALA A 227 10.19 9.98 12.72
N GLN A 228 10.89 10.51 13.74
CA GLN A 228 10.94 9.91 15.08
C GLN A 228 9.57 9.82 15.74
N ARG A 229 8.71 10.84 15.58
CA ARG A 229 7.32 10.80 16.08
C ARG A 229 6.53 9.61 15.53
N LEU A 230 6.79 9.22 14.28
CA LEU A 230 6.16 8.09 13.62
C LEU A 230 6.86 6.75 13.90
N GLY A 231 7.86 6.72 14.78
CA GLY A 231 8.60 5.51 15.16
C GLY A 231 9.75 5.13 14.23
N PHE A 232 10.11 5.98 13.26
CA PHE A 232 11.33 5.77 12.48
C PHE A 232 12.59 6.09 13.29
N GLU A 233 13.70 5.44 12.95
CA GLU A 233 15.05 5.80 13.38
C GLU A 233 15.79 6.46 12.21
N PRO A 234 15.83 7.81 12.12
CA PRO A 234 16.54 8.49 11.06
C PRO A 234 18.03 8.15 11.07
N VAL A 235 18.60 7.87 9.89
CA VAL A 235 20.03 7.60 9.71
C VAL A 235 20.61 8.54 8.66
N ALA A 236 21.85 8.97 8.87
CA ALA A 236 22.57 9.85 7.94
C ALA A 236 23.49 9.09 6.97
N ASP A 237 23.79 7.83 7.28
CA ASP A 237 24.68 6.98 6.51
C ASP A 237 24.09 5.56 6.40
N PRO A 238 23.54 5.18 5.23
CA PRO A 238 22.99 3.84 5.03
C PRO A 238 24.08 2.76 5.02
N ASP A 239 25.31 3.08 4.62
CA ASP A 239 26.42 2.12 4.57
C ASP A 239 26.81 1.71 5.99
N ALA A 240 26.85 2.66 6.92
CA ALA A 240 27.09 2.37 8.33
C ALA A 240 26.05 1.42 8.96
N VAL A 241 24.78 1.48 8.52
CA VAL A 241 23.74 0.55 8.98
C VAL A 241 24.04 -0.87 8.48
N VAL A 242 24.32 -1.01 7.18
CA VAL A 242 24.62 -2.32 6.57
C VAL A 242 25.91 -2.92 7.15
N ASP A 243 26.94 -2.12 7.38
CA ASP A 243 28.18 -2.56 8.00
C ASP A 243 27.98 -2.95 9.47
N GLY A 244 27.13 -2.23 10.20
CA GLY A 244 26.69 -2.61 11.55
C GLY A 244 26.06 -3.99 11.57
N TRP A 245 25.10 -4.25 10.67
CA TRP A 245 24.44 -5.55 10.58
C TRP A 245 25.40 -6.70 10.31
N ARG A 246 26.44 -6.51 9.48
CA ARG A 246 27.46 -7.55 9.22
C ARG A 246 28.18 -8.00 10.49
N ASN A 247 28.37 -7.09 11.45
CA ASN A 247 29.06 -7.36 12.70
C ASN A 247 28.11 -7.86 13.80
N GLU A 248 26.92 -7.27 13.90
CA GLU A 248 25.94 -7.53 14.96
C GLU A 248 25.08 -8.76 14.70
N HIS A 249 24.84 -9.10 13.43
CA HIS A 249 23.95 -10.18 13.00
C HIS A 249 24.62 -11.16 12.02
N PRO A 250 25.74 -11.79 12.39
CA PRO A 250 26.43 -12.73 11.50
C PRO A 250 25.50 -13.92 11.17
N GLY A 251 25.24 -14.12 9.87
CA GLY A 251 24.40 -15.21 9.36
C GLY A 251 22.90 -14.88 9.26
N ALA A 252 22.48 -13.67 9.60
CA ALA A 252 21.12 -13.21 9.36
C ALA A 252 20.78 -13.19 7.87
N SER A 253 19.54 -13.55 7.55
CA SER A 253 18.99 -13.46 6.21
C SER A 253 18.67 -11.99 5.88
N VAL A 254 19.11 -11.52 4.70
CA VAL A 254 18.91 -10.13 4.26
C VAL A 254 18.10 -10.11 2.96
N GLY A 255 16.89 -9.57 3.03
CA GLY A 255 16.06 -9.28 1.85
C GLY A 255 16.45 -7.94 1.22
N VAL A 256 16.39 -7.82 -0.11
CA VAL A 256 16.63 -6.56 -0.81
C VAL A 256 15.49 -6.28 -1.79
N MET A 257 14.81 -5.14 -1.61
CA MET A 257 13.74 -4.64 -2.48
C MET A 257 14.16 -3.28 -3.09
N PRO A 258 14.92 -3.27 -4.20
CA PRO A 258 15.57 -2.06 -4.70
C PRO A 258 14.69 -1.20 -5.62
N GLY A 259 13.44 -1.60 -5.88
CA GLY A 259 12.58 -0.97 -6.89
C GLY A 259 11.10 -1.03 -6.52
N ALA A 260 10.25 -1.28 -7.51
CA ALA A 260 8.81 -1.36 -7.31
C ALA A 260 8.42 -2.34 -6.18
N ALA A 261 7.34 -2.02 -5.48
CA ALA A 261 6.81 -2.86 -4.41
C ALA A 261 6.48 -4.27 -4.92
N VAL A 262 7.04 -5.27 -4.24
CA VAL A 262 6.71 -6.70 -4.40
C VAL A 262 6.00 -7.13 -3.11
N TYR A 263 5.14 -8.15 -3.19
CA TYR A 263 4.37 -8.66 -2.05
C TYR A 263 4.62 -10.15 -1.82
N PRO A 264 4.48 -10.68 -0.60
CA PRO A 264 4.49 -12.13 -0.41
C PRO A 264 3.33 -12.78 -1.16
N ALA A 265 3.57 -13.95 -1.76
CA ALA A 265 2.52 -14.72 -2.40
C ALA A 265 1.43 -15.09 -1.40
N SER A 266 0.16 -14.90 -1.78
CA SER A 266 -0.97 -15.34 -0.95
C SER A 266 -0.90 -16.87 -0.76
N PRO A 267 -1.16 -17.42 0.45
CA PRO A 267 -1.24 -18.86 0.67
C PRO A 267 -2.20 -19.59 -0.28
N GLU A 268 -3.21 -18.90 -0.81
CA GLU A 268 -4.18 -19.43 -1.77
C GLU A 268 -3.68 -19.42 -3.23
N ALA A 269 -2.68 -18.59 -3.57
CA ALA A 269 -2.12 -18.52 -4.93
C ALA A 269 -1.28 -19.76 -5.32
N ILE A 270 -1.04 -20.68 -4.38
CA ILE A 270 -0.24 -21.90 -4.58
C ILE A 270 -1.10 -23.09 -5.03
N ARG A 271 -2.44 -22.96 -5.11
CA ARG A 271 -3.32 -24.04 -5.55
C ARG A 271 -3.82 -23.78 -6.97
N TYR A 272 -3.14 -24.44 -7.91
CA TYR A 272 -3.42 -24.53 -9.34
C TYR A 272 -4.81 -25.09 -9.66
#